data_AF-A0A7C4Z6U3-F1
#
_entry.id   AF-A0A7C4Z6U3-F1
#
_cell.length_a   1.000
_cell.length_b   1.000
_cell.length_c   1.000
_cell.angle_alpha   90.00
_cell.angle_beta   90.00
_cell.angle_gamma   90.00
#
_symmetry.space_group_name_H-M   'P 1'
#
loop_
_entity.id
_entity.type
_entity.pdbx_description
1 polymer ?
#
loop_
_entity_poly.entity_id
_entity_poly.type
_entity_poly.pdbx_seq_one_letter_code
_entity_poly.pdbx_strand_id
1 'polypeptide(L)'
;MRWILAILWGLLLAFAAWGLAVGFMLATPQELAALMGFAGFMLLGSRLVWGYGALLAFVEALHQGEAPDRSAAEAAVRAPQAAELPAEALAGFWLAALEPYRYAFFAVYALLLLIVLALKLAVPLGSVWGWITGGSLIEGVFWGASVAALIVWALSAAAAARLLELSLRNTAASA
;
A
#
# COMPACT_ATOMS: atom_id res chain seq x y z
N MET A 1 -27.30 18.66 -5.37
CA MET A 1 -26.83 17.26 -5.25
C MET A 1 -25.38 17.16 -4.79
N ARG A 2 -24.41 17.86 -5.41
CA ARG A 2 -22.99 17.90 -4.95
C ARG A 2 -22.80 18.37 -3.49
N TRP A 3 -23.60 19.31 -3.02
CA TRP A 3 -23.52 19.84 -1.64
C TRP A 3 -24.02 18.84 -0.58
N ILE A 4 -25.02 18.00 -0.89
CA ILE A 4 -25.50 16.94 0.01
C ILE A 4 -24.42 15.87 0.19
N LEU A 5 -23.77 15.48 -0.91
CA LEU A 5 -22.63 14.55 -0.87
C LEU A 5 -21.47 15.11 -0.04
N ALA A 6 -21.16 16.40 -0.18
CA ALA A 6 -20.11 17.04 0.62
C ALA A 6 -20.44 17.05 2.12
N ILE A 7 -21.70 17.35 2.48
CA ILE A 7 -22.15 17.31 3.88
C ILE A 7 -22.12 15.89 4.44
N LEU A 8 -22.56 14.89 3.65
CA LEU A 8 -22.51 13.48 4.06
C LEU A 8 -21.06 13.01 4.26
N TRP A 9 -20.14 13.38 3.37
CA TRP A 9 -18.71 13.12 3.54
C TRP A 9 -18.13 13.82 4.76
N GLY A 10 -18.49 15.09 4.98
CA GLY A 10 -18.06 15.85 6.16
C GLY A 10 -18.54 15.21 7.46
N LEU A 11 -19.79 14.77 7.52
CA LEU A 11 -20.35 14.04 8.66
C LEU A 11 -19.66 12.68 8.86
N LEU A 12 -19.42 11.93 7.79
CA LEU A 12 -18.71 10.65 7.86
C LEU A 12 -17.30 10.82 8.43
N LEU A 13 -16.56 11.83 7.95
CA LEU A 13 -15.22 12.15 8.43
C LEU A 13 -15.23 12.63 9.88
N ALA A 14 -16.19 13.48 10.26
CA ALA A 14 -16.34 13.92 11.64
C ALA A 14 -16.67 12.76 12.58
N PHE A 15 -17.52 11.83 12.15
CA PHE A 15 -17.88 10.64 12.92
C PHE A 15 -16.70 9.67 13.04
N ALA A 16 -15.93 9.48 11.97
CA ALA A 16 -14.70 8.69 12.00
C ALA A 16 -13.64 9.31 12.92
N ALA A 17 -13.46 10.64 12.86
CA ALA A 17 -12.53 11.36 13.72
C ALA A 17 -12.95 11.30 15.20
N TRP A 18 -14.25 11.46 15.49
CA TRP A 18 -14.79 11.31 16.83
C TRP A 18 -14.62 9.89 17.36
N GLY A 19 -14.94 8.87 16.55
CA GLY A 19 -14.75 7.47 16.91
C GLY A 19 -13.29 7.13 17.20
N LEU A 20 -12.36 7.68 16.40
CA LEU A 20 -10.92 7.56 16.66
C LEU A 20 -10.50 8.26 17.96
N ALA A 21 -11.01 9.47 18.22
CA ALA A 21 -10.66 10.23 19.42
C ALA A 21 -11.17 9.55 20.70
N VAL A 22 -12.42 9.11 20.72
CA VAL A 22 -13.00 8.36 21.84
C VAL A 22 -12.29 7.01 22.00
N GLY A 23 -12.03 6.32 20.89
CA GLY A 23 -11.26 5.07 20.89
C GLY A 23 -9.87 5.26 21.49
N PHE A 24 -9.17 6.35 21.16
CA PHE A 24 -7.85 6.66 21.70
C PHE A 24 -7.88 6.99 23.21
N MET A 25 -8.90 7.72 23.68
CA MET A 25 -9.06 8.06 25.09
C MET A 25 -9.39 6.85 25.97
N LEU A 26 -10.06 5.85 25.40
CA LEU A 26 -10.47 4.63 26.11
C LEU A 26 -9.53 3.45 25.85
N ALA A 27 -8.54 3.60 24.96
CA ALA A 27 -7.65 2.53 24.57
C ALA A 27 -6.70 2.13 25.71
N THR A 28 -6.55 0.83 25.88
CA THR A 28 -5.48 0.23 26.68
C THR A 28 -4.11 0.45 26.02
N PRO A 29 -2.99 0.36 26.78
CA PRO A 29 -1.65 0.44 26.19
C PRO A 29 -1.40 -0.56 25.06
N GLN A 30 -1.99 -1.75 25.14
CA GLN A 30 -1.90 -2.78 24.12
C GLN A 30 -2.64 -2.38 22.83
N GLU A 31 -3.85 -1.81 22.96
CA GLU A 31 -4.62 -1.27 21.84
C GLU A 31 -3.89 -0.13 21.14
N LEU A 32 -3.29 0.79 21.92
CA LEU A 32 -2.49 1.88 21.38
C LEU A 32 -1.26 1.37 20.62
N ALA A 33 -0.54 0.39 21.17
CA ALA A 33 0.61 -0.21 20.50
C ALA A 33 0.22 -0.87 19.17
N ALA A 34 -0.92 -1.57 19.13
CA ALA A 34 -1.43 -2.18 17.91
C ALA A 34 -1.89 -1.14 16.88
N LEU A 35 -2.59 -0.08 17.32
CA LEU A 35 -2.98 1.04 16.44
C LEU A 35 -1.76 1.77 15.87
N MET A 36 -0.71 1.98 16.67
CA MET A 36 0.54 2.59 16.19
C MET A 36 1.30 1.68 15.23
N GLY A 37 1.36 0.38 15.50
CA GLY A 37 1.91 -0.60 14.56
C GLY A 37 1.14 -0.61 13.23
N PHE A 38 -0.19 -0.61 13.29
CA PHE A 38 -1.05 -0.55 12.12
C PHE A 38 -0.90 0.78 11.36
N ALA A 39 -0.84 1.92 12.05
CA ALA A 39 -0.60 3.21 11.42
C ALA A 39 0.76 3.24 10.71
N GLY A 40 1.82 2.70 11.34
CA GLY A 40 3.13 2.55 10.71
C GLY A 40 3.07 1.68 9.44
N PHE A 41 2.36 0.55 9.50
CA PHE A 41 2.11 -0.30 8.34
C PHE A 41 1.36 0.45 7.22
N MET A 42 0.33 1.23 7.57
CA MET A 42 -0.45 2.03 6.61
C MET A 42 0.37 3.17 5.99
N LEU A 43 1.29 3.78 6.74
CA LEU A 43 2.23 4.78 6.19
C LEU A 43 3.19 4.16 5.17
N LEU A 44 3.67 2.93 5.43
CA LEU A 44 4.46 2.19 4.45
C LEU A 44 3.62 1.82 3.22
N GLY A 45 2.39 1.35 3.44
CA GLY A 45 1.44 1.03 2.37
C GLY A 45 1.09 2.23 1.51
N SER A 46 0.85 3.41 2.10
CA SER A 46 0.51 4.62 1.35
C SER A 46 1.64 5.04 0.41
N ARG A 47 2.90 4.95 0.86
CA ARG A 47 4.07 5.18 -0.02
C ARG A 47 4.05 4.28 -1.25
N LEU A 48 3.69 3.00 -1.09
CA LEU A 48 3.60 2.05 -2.20
C LEU A 48 2.40 2.32 -3.10
N VAL A 49 1.23 2.62 -2.53
CA VAL A 49 0.02 2.96 -3.31
C VAL A 49 0.28 4.17 -4.21
N TRP A 50 0.83 5.24 -3.66
CA TRP A 50 1.16 6.44 -4.44
C TRP A 50 2.32 6.18 -5.41
N GLY A 51 3.35 5.43 -4.98
CA GLY A 51 4.49 5.09 -5.82
C GLY A 51 4.08 4.28 -7.07
N TYR A 52 3.34 3.18 -6.88
CA TYR A 52 2.85 2.37 -7.99
C TYR A 52 1.78 3.07 -8.81
N GLY A 53 0.89 3.85 -8.17
CA GLY A 53 -0.12 4.64 -8.89
C GLY A 53 0.50 5.67 -9.83
N ALA A 54 1.50 6.41 -9.35
CA ALA A 54 2.23 7.38 -10.16
C ALA A 54 3.04 6.71 -11.28
N LEU A 55 3.70 5.58 -10.98
CA LEU A 55 4.40 4.77 -11.98
C LEU A 55 3.44 4.26 -13.07
N LEU A 56 2.25 3.79 -12.69
CA LEU A 56 1.24 3.31 -13.64
C LEU A 56 0.79 4.44 -14.58
N ALA A 57 0.52 5.63 -14.04
CA ALA A 57 0.16 6.80 -14.83
C ALA A 57 1.29 7.21 -15.79
N PHE A 58 2.54 7.15 -15.32
CA PHE A 58 3.73 7.43 -16.14
C PHE A 58 3.89 6.44 -17.30
N VAL A 59 3.76 5.13 -17.04
CA VAL A 59 3.86 4.09 -18.06
C VAL A 59 2.68 4.14 -19.04
N GLU A 60 1.48 4.46 -18.56
CA GLU A 60 0.29 4.60 -19.42
C GLU A 60 0.44 5.79 -20.39
N ALA A 61 0.97 6.93 -19.92
CA ALA A 61 1.29 8.07 -20.79
C ALA A 61 2.30 7.69 -21.90
N LEU A 62 3.35 6.93 -21.56
CA LEU A 62 4.29 6.39 -22.55
C LEU A 62 3.60 5.46 -23.55
N HIS A 63 2.69 4.60 -23.09
CA HIS A 63 1.97 3.66 -23.94
C HIS A 63 1.02 4.36 -24.92
N GLN A 64 0.48 5.52 -24.54
CA GLN A 64 -0.37 6.38 -25.35
C GLN A 64 0.42 7.32 -26.27
N GLY A 65 1.76 7.34 -26.18
CA GLY A 65 2.62 8.24 -26.93
C GLY A 65 2.57 9.69 -26.44
N GLU A 66 2.03 9.92 -25.25
CA GLU A 66 2.02 11.23 -24.60
C GLU A 66 3.38 11.50 -23.93
N ALA A 67 3.73 12.77 -23.74
CA ALA A 67 4.92 13.14 -22.99
C ALA A 67 4.64 12.96 -21.48
N PRO A 68 5.23 11.96 -20.81
CA PRO A 68 4.94 11.71 -19.40
C PRO A 68 5.60 12.76 -18.50
N ASP A 69 5.02 13.00 -17.33
CA ASP A 69 5.65 13.84 -16.31
C ASP A 69 6.89 13.16 -15.74
N ARG A 70 8.07 13.62 -16.17
CA ARG A 70 9.37 13.09 -15.75
C ARG A 70 9.77 13.52 -14.35
N SER A 71 9.17 14.59 -13.80
CA SER A 71 9.58 15.14 -12.51
C SER A 71 9.40 14.13 -11.37
N ALA A 72 8.27 13.40 -11.38
CA ALA A 72 7.99 12.36 -10.41
C ALA A 72 8.94 11.16 -10.55
N ALA A 73 9.28 10.77 -11.78
CA ALA A 73 10.19 9.67 -12.07
C ALA A 73 11.63 9.99 -11.65
N GLU A 74 12.12 11.18 -11.98
CA GLU A 74 13.46 11.65 -11.62
C GLU A 74 13.61 11.77 -10.10
N ALA A 75 12.60 12.32 -9.41
CA ALA A 75 12.57 12.41 -7.95
C ALA A 75 12.54 11.02 -7.27
N ALA A 76 11.92 10.02 -7.89
CA ALA A 76 11.85 8.67 -7.36
C ALA A 76 13.15 7.88 -7.52
N VAL A 77 13.84 8.03 -8.66
CA VAL A 77 15.09 7.32 -8.97
C VAL A 77 16.28 7.86 -8.17
N ARG A 78 16.27 9.16 -7.78
CA ARG A 78 17.30 9.80 -6.93
C ARG A 78 18.74 9.60 -7.45
N ALA A 79 18.92 9.60 -8.77
CA ALA A 79 20.23 9.52 -9.41
C ALA A 79 20.53 10.81 -10.20
N PRO A 80 21.76 11.35 -10.16
CA PRO A 80 22.12 12.54 -10.91
C PRO A 80 21.99 12.36 -12.44
N GLN A 81 22.03 11.11 -12.91
CA GLN A 81 21.90 10.74 -14.32
C GLN A 81 20.44 10.51 -14.74
N ALA A 82 19.45 10.66 -13.84
CA ALA A 82 18.05 10.36 -14.13
C ALA A 82 17.51 11.20 -15.29
N ALA A 83 17.95 12.47 -15.42
CA ALA A 83 17.54 13.35 -16.50
C ALA A 83 17.99 12.86 -17.90
N GLU A 84 19.10 12.13 -17.97
CA GLU A 84 19.69 11.65 -19.23
C GLU A 84 19.12 10.30 -19.69
N LEU A 85 18.41 9.60 -18.81
CA LEU A 85 17.87 8.28 -19.12
C LEU A 85 16.64 8.36 -20.04
N PRO A 86 16.46 7.39 -20.95
CA PRO A 86 15.21 7.26 -21.69
C PRO A 86 14.06 7.00 -20.72
N ALA A 87 12.85 7.45 -21.07
CA ALA A 87 11.70 7.41 -20.16
C ALA A 87 11.33 5.98 -19.74
N GLU A 88 11.57 5.00 -20.62
CA GLU A 88 11.37 3.58 -20.37
C GLU A 88 12.35 3.05 -19.32
N ALA A 89 13.62 3.47 -19.40
CA ALA A 89 14.62 3.12 -18.40
C ALA A 89 14.28 3.77 -17.06
N LEU A 90 13.82 5.03 -17.06
CA LEU A 90 13.33 5.71 -15.85
C LEU A 90 12.19 4.94 -15.18
N ALA A 91 11.21 4.45 -15.95
CA ALA A 91 10.13 3.63 -15.42
C ALA A 91 10.66 2.34 -14.78
N GLY A 92 11.64 1.68 -15.42
CA GLY A 92 12.28 0.48 -14.89
C GLY A 92 13.05 0.73 -13.58
N PHE A 93 13.85 1.80 -13.53
CA PHE A 93 14.57 2.19 -12.31
C PHE A 93 13.62 2.63 -11.21
N TRP A 94 12.52 3.30 -11.54
CA TRP A 94 11.48 3.66 -10.57
C TRP A 94 10.81 2.41 -10.00
N LEU A 95 10.46 1.43 -10.83
CA LEU A 95 9.95 0.14 -10.36
C LEU A 95 10.92 -0.54 -9.39
N ALA A 96 12.21 -0.59 -9.76
CA ALA A 96 13.27 -1.13 -8.91
C ALA A 96 13.42 -0.37 -7.58
N ALA A 97 13.27 0.96 -7.59
CA ALA A 97 13.31 1.78 -6.38
C ALA A 97 12.14 1.49 -5.41
N LEU A 98 11.01 0.97 -5.91
CA LEU A 98 9.86 0.57 -5.08
C LEU A 98 10.00 -0.85 -4.50
N GLU A 99 10.85 -1.71 -5.08
CA GLU A 99 10.97 -3.11 -4.66
C GLU A 99 11.34 -3.31 -3.18
N PRO A 100 12.35 -2.61 -2.61
CA PRO A 100 12.72 -2.80 -1.20
C PRO A 100 11.53 -2.52 -0.27
N TYR A 101 10.76 -1.48 -0.57
CA TYR A 101 9.57 -1.12 0.20
C TYR A 101 8.47 -2.16 0.04
N ARG A 102 8.28 -2.70 -1.17
CA ARG A 102 7.30 -3.77 -1.45
C ARG A 102 7.64 -5.03 -0.64
N TYR A 103 8.90 -5.45 -0.65
CA TYR A 103 9.33 -6.63 0.11
C TYR A 103 9.17 -6.43 1.61
N ALA A 104 9.59 -5.27 2.15
CA ALA A 104 9.40 -4.95 3.56
C ALA A 104 7.91 -4.96 3.95
N PHE A 105 7.06 -4.35 3.13
CA PHE A 105 5.62 -4.29 3.36
C PHE A 105 4.96 -5.68 3.38
N PHE A 106 5.23 -6.51 2.38
CA PHE A 106 4.68 -7.88 2.36
C PHE A 106 5.31 -8.80 3.39
N ALA A 107 6.58 -8.59 3.79
CA ALA A 107 7.19 -9.35 4.87
C ALA A 107 6.50 -9.06 6.22
N VAL A 108 6.22 -7.79 6.53
CA VAL A 108 5.47 -7.41 7.73
C VAL A 108 4.04 -7.96 7.68
N TYR A 109 3.38 -7.87 6.53
CA TYR A 109 2.04 -8.45 6.34
C TYR A 109 2.03 -9.97 6.52
N ALA A 110 3.02 -10.67 5.95
CA ALA A 110 3.17 -12.12 6.10
C ALA A 110 3.42 -12.51 7.57
N LEU A 111 4.22 -11.73 8.30
CA LEU A 111 4.41 -11.95 9.73
C LEU A 111 3.09 -11.79 10.50
N LEU A 112 2.30 -10.76 10.19
CA LEU A 112 0.98 -10.56 10.79
C LEU A 112 0.04 -11.74 10.50
N LEU A 113 0.02 -12.24 9.26
CA LEU A 113 -0.74 -13.43 8.88
C LEU A 113 -0.30 -14.66 9.69
N LEU A 114 1.00 -14.89 9.85
CA LEU A 114 1.52 -16.01 10.63
C LEU A 114 1.14 -15.90 12.12
N ILE A 115 1.16 -14.69 12.69
CA ILE A 115 0.71 -14.44 14.06
C ILE A 115 -0.78 -14.76 14.20
N VAL A 116 -1.62 -14.26 13.30
CA VAL A 116 -3.07 -14.55 13.31
C VAL A 116 -3.32 -16.04 13.19
N LEU A 117 -2.63 -16.71 12.26
CA LEU A 117 -2.78 -18.15 12.05
C LEU A 117 -2.34 -18.93 13.28
N ALA A 118 -1.20 -18.60 13.89
CA ALA A 118 -0.72 -19.22 15.12
C ALA A 118 -1.73 -19.04 16.26
N LEU A 119 -2.30 -17.83 16.41
CA LEU A 119 -3.33 -17.56 17.43
C LEU A 119 -4.59 -18.40 17.18
N LYS A 120 -5.08 -18.47 15.93
CA LYS A 120 -6.29 -19.23 15.56
C LYS A 120 -6.09 -20.75 15.66
N LEU A 121 -4.91 -21.25 15.30
CA LEU A 121 -4.56 -22.68 15.40
C LEU A 121 -4.24 -23.12 16.83
N ALA A 122 -3.89 -22.19 17.73
CA ALA A 122 -3.67 -22.47 19.15
C ALA A 122 -4.97 -22.54 19.98
N VAL A 123 -6.09 -21.98 19.48
CA VAL A 123 -7.40 -21.97 20.16
C VAL A 123 -7.95 -23.35 20.56
N PRO A 124 -7.78 -24.45 19.79
CA PRO A 124 -8.31 -25.76 20.19
C PRO A 124 -7.58 -26.38 21.40
N LEU A 125 -6.38 -25.90 21.77
CA LEU A 125 -5.54 -26.51 22.82
C LEU A 125 -5.76 -25.95 24.24
N GLY A 126 -6.83 -25.18 24.49
CA GLY A 126 -7.33 -24.95 25.86
C GLY A 126 -7.16 -23.54 26.45
N SER A 127 -7.04 -22.49 25.64
CA SER A 127 -6.99 -21.11 26.15
C SER A 127 -8.16 -20.27 25.63
N VAL A 128 -9.34 -20.47 26.23
CA VAL A 128 -10.50 -19.56 26.13
C VAL A 128 -10.11 -18.10 26.44
N TRP A 129 -9.02 -17.89 27.20
CA TRP A 129 -8.45 -16.60 27.54
C TRP A 129 -7.78 -15.82 26.38
N GLY A 130 -7.25 -16.51 25.35
CA GLY A 130 -6.60 -15.86 24.20
C GLY A 130 -7.59 -15.20 23.23
N TRP A 131 -8.81 -15.72 23.17
CA TRP A 131 -9.88 -15.17 22.34
C TRP A 131 -10.44 -13.85 22.92
N ILE A 132 -10.49 -13.73 24.25
CA ILE A 132 -11.22 -12.67 24.95
C ILE A 132 -10.42 -11.36 25.10
N THR A 133 -9.07 -11.41 25.10
CA THR A 133 -8.25 -10.24 25.50
C THR A 133 -7.29 -9.68 24.42
N GLY A 134 -7.10 -10.38 23.29
CA GLY A 134 -6.18 -9.90 22.24
C GLY A 134 -6.39 -10.48 20.84
N GLY A 135 -7.06 -11.64 20.71
CA GLY A 135 -7.31 -12.28 19.43
C GLY A 135 -8.19 -11.44 18.48
N SER A 136 -9.23 -10.78 18.99
CA SER A 136 -10.15 -9.95 18.20
C SER A 136 -9.48 -8.69 17.63
N LEU A 137 -8.57 -8.09 18.39
CA LEU A 137 -7.85 -6.89 17.99
C LEU A 137 -6.80 -7.17 16.92
N ILE A 138 -5.99 -8.22 17.10
CA ILE A 138 -5.01 -8.63 16.09
C ILE A 138 -5.72 -9.06 14.80
N GLU A 139 -6.87 -9.72 14.90
CA GLU A 139 -7.73 -10.05 13.76
C GLU A 139 -8.28 -8.79 13.06
N GLY A 140 -8.72 -7.78 13.81
CA GLY A 140 -9.13 -6.49 13.24
C GLY A 140 -8.00 -5.79 12.48
N VAL A 141 -6.81 -5.72 13.07
CA VAL A 141 -5.60 -5.19 12.42
C VAL A 141 -5.26 -5.97 11.15
N PHE A 142 -5.39 -7.30 11.19
CA PHE A 142 -5.17 -8.16 10.04
C PHE A 142 -6.14 -7.90 8.89
N TRP A 143 -7.44 -7.78 9.16
CA TRP A 143 -8.41 -7.47 8.10
C TRP A 143 -8.19 -6.09 7.50
N GLY A 144 -7.87 -5.08 8.33
CA GLY A 144 -7.47 -3.76 7.84
C GLY A 144 -6.21 -3.81 6.97
N ALA A 145 -5.18 -4.54 7.43
CA ALA A 145 -3.93 -4.71 6.70
C ALA A 145 -4.11 -5.49 5.39
N SER A 146 -5.01 -6.48 5.37
CA SER A 146 -5.34 -7.28 4.18
C SER A 146 -5.86 -6.42 3.04
N VAL A 147 -6.73 -5.44 3.34
CA VAL A 147 -7.25 -4.51 2.32
C VAL A 147 -6.11 -3.71 1.70
N ALA A 148 -5.24 -3.10 2.52
CA ALA A 148 -4.09 -2.37 2.04
C ALA A 148 -3.13 -3.28 1.24
N ALA A 149 -2.93 -4.51 1.69
CA ALA A 149 -2.06 -5.48 1.03
C ALA A 149 -2.57 -5.87 -0.36
N LEU A 150 -3.88 -6.09 -0.51
CA LEU A 150 -4.50 -6.37 -1.79
C LEU A 150 -4.38 -5.19 -2.75
N ILE A 151 -4.57 -3.96 -2.28
CA ILE A 151 -4.42 -2.74 -3.10
C ILE A 151 -2.98 -2.60 -3.59
N VAL A 152 -2.00 -2.70 -2.68
CA VAL A 152 -0.57 -2.62 -3.03
C VAL A 152 -0.20 -3.73 -4.02
N TRP A 153 -0.69 -4.95 -3.80
CA TRP A 153 -0.45 -6.08 -4.70
C TRP A 153 -1.00 -5.80 -6.09
N ALA A 154 -2.27 -5.41 -6.20
CA ALA A 154 -2.94 -5.13 -7.48
C ALA A 154 -2.20 -4.02 -8.26
N LEU A 155 -1.83 -2.93 -7.61
CA LEU A 155 -1.09 -1.84 -8.24
C LEU A 155 0.31 -2.28 -8.69
N SER A 156 1.01 -3.06 -7.86
CA SER A 156 2.34 -3.57 -8.21
C SER A 156 2.30 -4.52 -9.41
N ALA A 157 1.30 -5.40 -9.46
CA ALA A 157 1.11 -6.33 -10.56
C ALA A 157 0.74 -5.60 -11.86
N ALA A 158 -0.15 -4.62 -11.78
CA ALA A 158 -0.54 -3.80 -12.93
C ALA A 158 0.64 -2.99 -13.49
N ALA A 159 1.43 -2.34 -12.63
CA ALA A 159 2.61 -1.59 -13.04
C ALA A 159 3.65 -2.49 -13.73
N ALA A 160 3.95 -3.66 -13.17
CA ALA A 160 4.89 -4.61 -13.76
C ALA A 160 4.39 -5.15 -15.12
N ALA A 161 3.10 -5.50 -15.22
CA ALA A 161 2.51 -5.99 -16.46
C ALA A 161 2.57 -4.94 -17.58
N ARG A 162 2.22 -3.68 -17.29
CA ARG A 162 2.29 -2.60 -18.27
C ARG A 162 3.71 -2.31 -18.75
N LEU A 163 4.67 -2.36 -17.85
CA LEU A 163 6.07 -2.13 -18.18
C LEU A 163 6.64 -3.26 -19.06
N LEU A 164 6.19 -4.50 -18.83
CA LEU A 164 6.48 -5.65 -19.68
C LEU A 164 5.83 -5.52 -21.07
N GLU A 165 4.57 -5.08 -21.15
CA GLU A 165 3.92 -4.82 -22.44
C GLU A 165 4.68 -3.77 -23.27
N LEU A 166 5.17 -2.73 -22.60
CA LEU A 166 5.93 -1.66 -23.25
C LEU A 166 7.31 -2.14 -23.75
N SER A 167 8.01 -2.96 -22.97
CA SER A 167 9.29 -3.53 -23.40
C SER A 167 9.13 -4.46 -24.60
N LEU A 168 8.09 -5.30 -24.60
CA LEU A 168 7.77 -6.19 -25.72
C LEU A 168 7.45 -5.40 -27.01
N ARG A 169 6.64 -4.34 -26.91
CA ARG A 169 6.33 -3.46 -28.06
C ARG A 169 7.60 -2.84 -28.64
N ASN A 170 8.49 -2.33 -27.80
CA ASN A 170 9.72 -1.70 -28.25
C ASN A 170 10.66 -2.71 -28.93
N THR A 171 10.77 -3.94 -28.40
CA THR A 171 11.54 -4.99 -29.06
C THR A 171 10.96 -5.38 -30.43
N ALA A 172 9.63 -5.46 -30.55
CA ALA A 172 8.96 -5.79 -31.80
C ALA A 172 9.10 -4.67 -32.87
N ALA A 173 9.19 -3.40 -32.45
CA ALA A 173 9.41 -2.28 -33.37
C ALA A 173 10.85 -2.17 -33.87
N SER A 174 11.81 -2.80 -33.19
CA SER A 174 13.24 -2.79 -33.52
C SER A 174 13.71 -3.98 -34.38
N ALA A 175 12.83 -4.95 -34.64
CA ALA A 175 13.09 -6.15 -35.44
C ALA A 175 12.58 -6.00 -36.88
#